data_AF-K3V388-F1
#
_entry.id   AF-K3V388-F1
#
_cell.length_a   1.000
_cell.length_b   1.000
_cell.length_c   1.000
_cell.angle_alpha   90.00
_cell.angle_beta   90.00
_cell.angle_gamma   90.00
#
_symmetry.space_group_name_H-M   'P 1'
#
loop_
_entity.id
_entity.type
_entity.pdbx_description
1 polymer ?
#
loop_
_entity_poly.entity_id
_entity_poly.type
_entity_poly.pdbx_seq_one_letter_code
_entity_poly.pdbx_strand_id
1 'polypeptide(L)'
;MFSRISQITRHLSVPIANNTRRFALGRIMAPVSADERNSRTISTAACLIIGDEVLGGKSIAKAFNLPLKLHQETFEKMKLLSKPHPNQPTFDWEVDSPARRAKLRMAELPTDESRDPKKQVIFPQEDLWVPVSVVNGNIHILPGVPRLFQRLLEGLKSHVLPRLSDPEGKGTHRVLFSTPIPESGVAEFLTTLAAKVEPKGVKVGSYPRWGKENNTVTLVGRDLDYLESLVEEVEAGIQGMRVTAESDTEEDPKQIKKQATEDADKDTAKQVAQKP
;
A
#
# COMPACT_ATOMS: atom_id res chain seq x y z
N MET A 1 -39.36 4.01 -10.01
CA MET A 1 -37.92 3.93 -10.34
C MET A 1 -37.35 5.33 -10.30
N PHE A 2 -36.30 5.52 -9.51
CA PHE A 2 -35.54 6.76 -9.25
C PHE A 2 -36.34 7.98 -8.72
N SER A 3 -36.21 8.24 -7.42
CA SER A 3 -36.36 9.58 -6.87
C SER A 3 -35.59 9.69 -5.55
N ARG A 4 -34.91 10.82 -5.38
CA ARG A 4 -34.37 11.41 -4.12
C ARG A 4 -32.87 11.19 -3.82
N ILE A 5 -32.05 11.88 -4.61
CA ILE A 5 -30.83 12.55 -4.14
C ILE A 5 -31.16 14.05 -3.99
N SER A 6 -30.51 14.69 -3.01
CA SER A 6 -30.44 16.13 -2.73
C SER A 6 -31.58 16.76 -1.91
N GLN A 7 -31.45 16.68 -0.58
CA GLN A 7 -31.80 17.79 0.30
C GLN A 7 -30.79 17.91 1.46
N ILE A 8 -30.40 19.16 1.73
CA ILE A 8 -29.70 19.73 2.89
C ILE A 8 -28.26 20.21 2.60
N THR A 9 -28.18 21.30 1.84
CA THR A 9 -27.22 22.40 2.05
C THR A 9 -27.96 23.55 2.72
N ARG A 10 -27.72 23.79 4.01
CA ARG A 10 -27.88 25.08 4.71
C ARG A 10 -27.45 24.90 6.15
N HIS A 11 -26.20 25.23 6.45
CA HIS A 11 -25.75 25.80 7.73
C HIS A 11 -24.29 26.27 7.52
N LEU A 12 -24.12 27.29 6.68
CA LEU A 12 -22.94 28.15 6.69
C LEU A 12 -23.32 29.37 7.54
N SER A 13 -23.06 29.28 8.84
CA SER A 13 -22.93 30.44 9.70
C SER A 13 -21.45 30.76 9.77
N VAL A 14 -21.06 31.88 9.16
CA VAL A 14 -19.71 32.42 9.17
C VAL A 14 -19.37 32.86 10.60
N PRO A 15 -18.30 32.35 11.25
CA PRO A 15 -17.75 33.00 12.42
C PRO A 15 -16.75 34.07 11.98
N ILE A 16 -17.01 35.28 12.45
CA ILE A 16 -16.16 36.46 12.42
C ILE A 16 -14.77 36.11 12.96
N ALA A 17 -13.74 36.49 12.20
CA ALA A 17 -12.34 36.34 12.57
C ALA A 17 -12.01 37.26 13.75
N ASN A 18 -11.82 36.69 14.93
CA ASN A 18 -11.07 37.29 16.03
C ASN A 18 -10.42 36.16 16.83
N ASN A 19 -9.20 35.77 16.45
CA ASN A 19 -8.29 35.14 17.40
C ASN A 19 -6.84 35.38 16.96
N THR A 20 -6.26 36.45 17.50
CA THR A 20 -4.81 36.60 17.65
C THR A 20 -4.28 35.45 18.51
N ARG A 21 -3.93 34.33 17.87
CA ARG A 21 -2.95 33.37 18.40
C ARG A 21 -1.72 33.44 17.51
N ARG A 22 -0.62 33.89 18.13
CA ARG A 22 0.72 33.93 17.56
C ARG A 22 1.11 32.53 17.09
N PHE A 23 0.98 32.27 15.80
CA PHE A 23 1.73 31.18 15.18
C PHE A 23 3.20 31.58 15.23
N ALA A 24 4.00 30.78 15.94
CA ALA A 24 5.44 30.87 15.86
C ALA A 24 5.83 30.84 14.37
N LEU A 25 6.64 31.81 13.96
CA LEU A 25 7.19 31.92 12.61
C LEU A 25 8.05 30.67 12.34
N GLY A 26 7.41 29.59 11.91
CA GLY A 26 8.10 28.41 11.42
C GLY A 26 8.91 28.84 10.21
N ARG A 27 10.22 28.58 10.24
CA ARG A 27 11.12 28.72 9.09
C ARG A 27 10.39 28.24 7.83
N ILE A 28 10.18 29.14 6.87
CA ILE A 28 9.82 28.75 5.51
C ILE A 28 11.01 27.93 5.01
N MET A 29 10.92 26.60 5.09
CA MET A 29 11.93 25.73 4.49
C MET A 29 11.90 26.01 3.00
N ALA A 30 13.06 26.35 2.43
CA ALA A 30 13.21 26.42 0.99
C ALA A 30 12.69 25.11 0.36
N PRO A 31 12.07 25.18 -0.84
CA PRO A 31 11.65 23.97 -1.53
C PRO A 31 12.89 23.09 -1.73
N VAL A 32 12.88 21.94 -1.06
CA VAL A 32 13.95 20.93 -1.14
C VAL A 32 14.07 20.49 -2.61
N SER A 33 15.27 20.22 -3.11
CA SER A 33 15.43 19.69 -4.48
C SER A 33 14.91 18.25 -4.57
N ALA A 34 14.53 17.80 -5.77
CA ALA A 34 14.14 16.41 -6.01
C ALA A 34 15.29 15.42 -5.73
N ASP A 35 16.53 15.81 -6.02
CA ASP A 35 17.70 14.98 -5.73
C ASP A 35 17.95 14.88 -4.22
N GLU A 36 17.77 15.98 -3.51
CA GLU A 36 17.87 16.00 -2.04
C GLU A 36 16.73 15.21 -1.38
N ARG A 37 15.52 15.21 -1.96
CA ARG A 37 14.43 14.30 -1.54
C ARG A 37 14.78 12.83 -1.79
N ASN A 38 15.49 12.54 -2.88
CA ASN A 38 15.88 11.16 -3.21
C ASN A 38 16.93 10.61 -2.24
N SER A 39 17.82 11.45 -1.72
CA SER A 39 18.85 11.05 -0.75
C SER A 39 18.40 11.07 0.72
N ARG A 40 17.33 11.79 1.05
CA ARG A 40 16.84 11.89 2.42
C ARG A 40 16.19 10.59 2.90
N THR A 41 16.33 10.35 4.20
CA THR A 41 15.56 9.34 4.92
C THR A 41 14.07 9.63 4.77
N ILE A 42 13.30 8.62 4.38
CA ILE A 42 11.85 8.65 4.30
C ILE A 42 11.33 8.70 5.75
N SER A 43 10.94 9.89 6.18
CA SER A 43 10.36 10.16 7.51
C SER A 43 8.85 10.34 7.46
N THR A 44 8.29 10.63 6.30
CA THR A 44 6.86 10.73 6.01
C THR A 44 6.52 9.90 4.79
N ALA A 45 5.27 9.45 4.68
CA ALA A 45 4.80 8.51 3.67
C ALA A 45 5.38 8.84 2.27
N ALA A 46 6.26 7.99 1.76
CA ALA A 46 6.61 8.00 0.35
C ALA A 46 5.29 7.83 -0.41
N CYS A 47 4.90 8.83 -1.20
CA CYS A 47 3.62 8.78 -1.89
C CYS A 47 3.70 7.72 -2.98
N LEU A 48 3.13 6.56 -2.66
CA LEU A 48 2.92 5.45 -3.57
C LEU A 48 1.58 5.68 -4.29
N ILE A 49 1.63 5.85 -5.61
CA ILE A 49 0.42 6.11 -6.40
C ILE A 49 0.09 4.87 -7.20
N ILE A 50 -1.09 4.29 -6.94
CA ILE A 50 -1.65 3.16 -7.66
C ILE A 50 -2.53 3.71 -8.78
N GLY A 51 -2.10 3.54 -10.03
CA GLY A 51 -2.83 4.04 -11.20
C GLY A 51 -3.23 2.91 -12.15
N ASP A 52 -4.43 3.00 -12.72
CA ASP A 52 -4.72 2.41 -14.03
C ASP A 52 -3.72 3.02 -15.02
N GLU A 53 -2.99 2.16 -15.73
CA GLU A 53 -1.78 2.42 -16.52
C GLU A 53 -1.94 3.47 -17.63
N VAL A 54 -3.12 4.07 -17.80
CA VAL A 54 -3.41 5.08 -18.85
C VAL A 54 -3.72 6.48 -18.30
N LEU A 55 -4.04 6.62 -17.00
CA LEU A 55 -4.39 7.91 -16.38
C LEU A 55 -3.44 8.35 -15.25
N GLY A 56 -2.72 7.41 -14.62
CA GLY A 56 -1.88 7.70 -13.44
C GLY A 56 -0.72 8.67 -13.69
N GLY A 57 -0.04 8.55 -14.84
CA GLY A 57 1.10 9.43 -15.18
C GLY A 57 0.70 10.85 -15.58
N LYS A 58 -0.44 11.02 -16.27
CA LYS A 58 -0.84 12.31 -16.87
C LYS A 58 -1.19 13.36 -15.83
N SER A 59 -1.97 12.96 -14.82
CA SER A 59 -2.37 13.87 -13.74
C SER A 59 -1.16 14.31 -12.93
N ILE A 60 -0.20 13.41 -12.69
CA ILE A 60 1.04 13.71 -11.98
C ILE A 60 1.97 14.57 -12.83
N ALA A 61 2.15 14.27 -14.12
CA ALA A 61 2.87 15.12 -15.06
C ALA A 61 2.33 16.55 -15.04
N LYS A 62 1.00 16.71 -15.12
CA LYS A 62 0.34 18.02 -15.04
C LYS A 62 0.57 18.71 -13.70
N ALA A 63 0.47 18.00 -12.58
CA ALA A 63 0.67 18.56 -11.23
C ALA A 63 2.10 19.09 -11.02
N PHE A 64 3.09 18.45 -11.63
CA PHE A 64 4.50 18.85 -11.55
C PHE A 64 4.98 19.65 -12.77
N ASN A 65 4.08 20.02 -13.69
CA ASN A 65 4.39 20.73 -14.93
C ASN A 65 5.49 20.03 -15.77
N LEU A 66 5.43 18.70 -15.86
CA LEU A 66 6.37 17.88 -16.61
C LEU A 66 5.77 17.44 -17.96
N PRO A 67 6.57 17.39 -19.04
CA PRO A 67 6.16 16.77 -20.28
C PRO A 67 6.05 15.25 -20.14
N LEU A 68 5.16 14.65 -20.92
CA LEU A 68 5.12 13.20 -21.14
C LEU A 68 6.00 12.89 -22.35
N LYS A 69 7.00 12.05 -22.18
CA LYS A 69 7.91 11.64 -23.26
C LYS A 69 7.93 10.12 -23.36
N LEU A 70 8.04 9.64 -24.60
CA LEU A 70 8.24 8.22 -24.85
C LEU A 70 9.59 7.80 -24.26
N HIS A 71 9.56 6.88 -23.30
CA HIS A 71 10.75 6.27 -22.75
C HIS A 71 11.16 5.07 -23.62
N GLN A 72 12.21 5.26 -24.42
CA GLN A 72 12.61 4.31 -25.45
C GLN A 72 12.91 2.92 -24.89
N GLU A 73 13.62 2.81 -23.76
CA GLU A 73 13.94 1.53 -23.13
C GLU A 73 12.67 0.80 -22.66
N THR A 74 11.67 1.52 -22.13
CA THR A 74 10.38 0.92 -21.76
C THR A 74 9.68 0.36 -22.99
N PHE A 75 9.69 1.10 -24.09
CA PHE A 75 9.07 0.66 -25.33
C PHE A 75 9.77 -0.56 -25.92
N GLU A 76 11.10 -0.61 -25.91
CA GLU A 76 11.89 -1.76 -26.39
C GLU A 76 11.68 -3.00 -25.52
N LYS A 77 11.72 -2.86 -24.19
CA LYS A 77 11.38 -3.95 -23.27
C LYS A 77 9.95 -4.43 -23.47
N MET A 78 9.01 -3.51 -23.73
CA MET A 78 7.61 -3.87 -24.02
C MET A 78 7.50 -4.67 -25.31
N LYS A 79 8.25 -4.34 -26.37
CA LYS A 79 8.32 -5.16 -27.60
C LYS A 79 8.84 -6.56 -27.31
N LEU A 80 9.91 -6.67 -26.52
CA LEU A 80 10.60 -7.92 -26.24
C LEU A 80 9.82 -8.86 -25.31
N LEU A 81 9.19 -8.31 -24.26
CA LEU A 81 8.62 -9.10 -23.15
C LEU A 81 7.08 -9.18 -23.18
N SER A 82 6.41 -8.43 -24.06
CA SER A 82 4.95 -8.54 -24.21
C SER A 82 4.59 -9.91 -24.78
N LYS A 83 3.94 -10.74 -23.96
CA LYS A 83 3.38 -12.01 -24.43
C LYS A 83 1.99 -11.75 -25.05
N PRO A 84 1.74 -12.20 -26.29
CA PRO A 84 0.42 -12.11 -26.88
C PRO A 84 -0.55 -12.97 -26.05
N HIS A 85 -1.72 -12.41 -25.73
CA HIS A 85 -2.76 -13.19 -25.08
C HIS A 85 -3.46 -14.07 -26.15
N PRO A 86 -3.78 -15.35 -25.87
CA PRO A 86 -4.39 -16.25 -26.86
C PRO A 86 -5.68 -15.71 -27.52
N ASN A 87 -6.41 -14.87 -26.79
CA ASN A 87 -7.67 -14.25 -27.25
C ASN A 87 -7.49 -12.83 -27.83
N GLN A 88 -6.27 -12.36 -28.09
CA GLN A 88 -6.04 -11.05 -28.68
C GLN A 88 -5.85 -11.16 -30.21
N PRO A 89 -6.34 -10.17 -30.99
CA PRO A 89 -6.02 -10.08 -32.41
C PRO A 89 -4.51 -10.03 -32.63
N THR A 90 -4.05 -10.53 -33.78
CA THR A 90 -2.65 -10.39 -34.21
C THR A 90 -2.23 -8.92 -34.13
N PHE A 91 -1.15 -8.66 -33.41
CA PHE A 91 -0.64 -7.32 -33.17
C PHE A 91 0.71 -7.12 -33.86
N ASP A 92 0.85 -6.02 -34.60
CA ASP A 92 2.07 -5.63 -35.28
C ASP A 92 2.64 -4.35 -34.65
N TRP A 93 3.93 -4.37 -34.34
CA TRP A 93 4.64 -3.26 -33.70
C TRP A 93 5.04 -2.14 -34.68
N GLU A 94 5.02 -2.40 -35.99
CA GLU A 94 5.47 -1.48 -37.02
C GLU A 94 4.29 -0.79 -37.73
N VAL A 95 3.10 -1.37 -37.69
CA VAL A 95 1.89 -0.80 -38.30
C VAL A 95 1.14 0.11 -37.33
N ASP A 96 0.82 1.34 -37.75
CA ASP A 96 0.00 2.23 -36.93
C ASP A 96 -1.42 1.66 -36.74
N SER A 97 -1.80 1.50 -35.48
CA SER A 97 -3.08 0.92 -35.08
C SER A 97 -3.51 1.52 -33.73
N PRO A 98 -4.82 1.50 -33.40
CA PRO A 98 -5.29 1.93 -32.08
C PRO A 98 -4.58 1.19 -30.92
N ALA A 99 -4.29 -0.10 -31.11
CA ALA A 99 -3.56 -0.92 -30.14
C ALA A 99 -2.10 -0.46 -29.98
N ARG A 100 -1.41 -0.13 -31.09
CA ARG A 100 -0.03 0.37 -31.05
C ARG A 100 0.04 1.73 -30.38
N ARG A 101 -0.87 2.66 -30.71
CA ARG A 101 -0.97 3.96 -30.04
C ARG A 101 -1.29 3.82 -28.56
N ALA A 102 -2.12 2.86 -28.16
CA ALA A 102 -2.37 2.57 -26.75
C ALA A 102 -1.09 2.09 -26.03
N LYS A 103 -0.35 1.14 -26.62
CA LYS A 103 0.93 0.64 -26.09
C LYS A 103 2.00 1.73 -26.01
N LEU A 104 2.11 2.61 -27.02
CA LEU A 104 3.02 3.76 -26.98
C LEU A 104 2.73 4.67 -25.78
N ARG A 105 1.44 4.97 -25.51
CA ARG A 105 1.05 5.78 -24.35
C ARG A 105 1.43 5.15 -23.00
N MET A 106 1.55 3.83 -22.91
CA MET A 106 2.01 3.15 -21.68
C MET A 106 3.50 3.35 -21.44
N ALA A 107 4.27 3.66 -22.50
CA ALA A 107 5.69 4.00 -22.42
C ALA A 107 5.92 5.53 -22.39
N GLU A 108 4.87 6.35 -22.44
CA GLU A 108 4.96 7.80 -22.25
C GLU A 108 4.98 8.12 -20.75
N LEU A 109 6.13 8.55 -20.24
CA LEU A 109 6.36 8.78 -18.81
C LEU A 109 6.59 10.28 -18.53
N PRO A 110 6.15 10.78 -17.37
CA PRO A 110 6.50 12.13 -16.92
C PRO A 110 8.03 12.25 -16.84
N THR A 111 8.60 13.21 -17.56
CA THR A 111 10.07 13.35 -17.68
C THR A 111 10.50 14.76 -17.30
N ASP A 112 11.38 14.86 -16.32
CA ASP A 112 12.07 16.08 -15.95
C ASP A 112 13.44 16.11 -16.64
N GLU A 113 13.59 16.96 -17.66
CA GLU A 113 14.83 17.08 -18.43
C GLU A 113 16.01 17.64 -17.62
N SER A 114 15.73 18.31 -16.51
CA SER A 114 16.78 18.87 -15.64
C SER A 114 17.45 17.82 -14.75
N ARG A 115 16.98 16.58 -14.78
CA ARG A 115 17.38 15.50 -13.87
C ARG A 115 17.87 14.26 -14.61
N ASP A 116 18.68 13.47 -13.92
CA ASP A 116 19.18 12.18 -14.42
C ASP A 116 18.02 11.25 -14.81
N PRO A 117 17.90 10.83 -16.09
CA PRO A 117 16.84 9.92 -16.54
C PRO A 117 16.83 8.58 -15.79
N LYS A 118 18.01 8.07 -15.38
CA LYS A 118 18.13 6.77 -14.69
C LYS A 118 17.49 6.76 -13.30
N LYS A 119 17.30 7.94 -12.71
CA LYS A 119 16.63 8.10 -11.40
C LYS A 119 15.12 8.34 -11.52
N GLN A 120 14.61 8.49 -12.74
CA GLN A 120 13.21 8.79 -13.03
C GLN A 120 12.43 7.57 -13.53
N VAL A 121 13.14 6.54 -14.01
CA VAL A 121 12.55 5.29 -14.47
C VAL A 121 13.35 4.14 -13.90
N ILE A 122 12.70 3.32 -13.05
CA ILE A 122 13.31 2.16 -12.42
C ILE A 122 12.67 0.91 -13.00
N PHE A 123 13.47 -0.11 -13.30
CA PHE A 123 12.99 -1.46 -13.62
C PHE A 123 13.30 -2.38 -12.45
N PRO A 124 12.38 -2.56 -11.48
CA PRO A 124 12.65 -3.32 -10.27
C PRO A 124 12.74 -4.84 -10.50
N GLN A 125 12.29 -5.30 -11.66
CA GLN A 125 12.24 -6.70 -12.07
C GLN A 125 12.71 -6.78 -13.52
N GLU A 126 13.75 -7.57 -13.79
CA GLU A 126 14.36 -7.66 -15.12
C GLU A 126 13.48 -8.41 -16.13
N ASP A 127 12.62 -9.31 -15.66
CA ASP A 127 11.68 -10.11 -16.47
C ASP A 127 10.37 -9.37 -16.81
N LEU A 128 10.20 -8.13 -16.30
CA LEU A 128 9.04 -7.30 -16.56
C LEU A 128 9.42 -6.10 -17.44
N TRP A 129 8.56 -5.79 -18.41
CA TRP A 129 8.73 -4.56 -19.20
C TRP A 129 8.20 -3.33 -18.49
N VAL A 130 7.31 -3.50 -17.50
CA VAL A 130 6.63 -2.38 -16.83
C VAL A 130 7.59 -1.72 -15.84
N PRO A 131 7.92 -0.43 -16.02
CA PRO A 131 8.78 0.29 -15.09
C PRO A 131 7.99 0.87 -13.91
N VAL A 132 8.73 1.37 -12.94
CA VAL A 132 8.25 2.33 -11.93
C VAL A 132 8.74 3.72 -12.34
N SER A 133 7.80 4.64 -12.59
CA SER A 133 8.13 6.05 -12.86
C SER A 133 8.27 6.81 -11.54
N VAL A 134 9.39 7.51 -11.38
CA VAL A 134 9.76 8.26 -10.18
C VAL A 134 9.72 9.76 -10.46
N VAL A 135 8.63 10.39 -10.03
CA VAL A 135 8.43 11.83 -10.15
C VAL A 135 8.92 12.53 -8.89
N ASN A 136 9.49 13.73 -9.04
CA ASN A 136 9.91 14.58 -7.93
C ASN A 136 10.96 13.95 -6.96
N GLY A 137 11.55 12.81 -7.33
CA GLY A 137 12.54 12.05 -6.55
C GLY A 137 11.97 11.20 -5.41
N ASN A 138 10.65 11.24 -5.19
CA ASN A 138 10.01 10.52 -4.08
C ASN A 138 8.60 10.00 -4.36
N ILE A 139 8.03 10.29 -5.54
CA ILE A 139 6.71 9.81 -5.93
C ILE A 139 6.90 8.62 -6.86
N HIS A 140 6.51 7.44 -6.42
CA HIS A 140 6.65 6.21 -7.19
C HIS A 140 5.26 5.83 -7.76
N ILE A 141 5.16 5.81 -9.08
CA ILE A 141 3.93 5.45 -9.79
C ILE A 141 3.99 3.96 -10.12
N LEU A 142 3.05 3.20 -9.58
CA LEU A 142 2.92 1.75 -9.80
C LEU A 142 1.58 1.43 -10.47
N PRO A 143 1.51 0.30 -11.21
CA PRO A 143 0.29 -0.11 -11.88
C PRO A 143 -0.78 -0.60 -10.90
N GLY A 144 -2.04 -0.50 -11.30
CA GLY A 144 -3.20 -0.90 -10.51
C GLY A 144 -3.46 -2.39 -10.42
N VAL A 145 -2.78 -3.21 -11.24
CA VAL A 145 -2.97 -4.66 -11.25
C VAL A 145 -2.33 -5.28 -9.99
N PRO A 146 -3.09 -5.89 -9.05
CA PRO A 146 -2.58 -6.24 -7.72
C PRO A 146 -1.32 -7.12 -7.72
N ARG A 147 -1.29 -8.16 -8.57
CA ARG A 147 -0.13 -9.06 -8.64
C ARG A 147 1.11 -8.38 -9.22
N LEU A 148 0.94 -7.54 -10.23
CA LEU A 148 2.03 -6.79 -10.85
C LEU A 148 2.58 -5.73 -9.89
N PHE A 149 1.68 -5.01 -9.22
CA PHE A 149 2.02 -4.07 -8.15
C PHE A 149 2.87 -4.73 -7.07
N GLN A 150 2.45 -5.89 -6.54
CA GLN A 150 3.20 -6.61 -5.51
C GLN A 150 4.61 -7.01 -5.99
N ARG A 151 4.74 -7.53 -7.22
CA ARG A 151 6.05 -7.89 -7.79
C ARG A 151 6.97 -6.68 -7.95
N LEU A 152 6.45 -5.56 -8.44
CA LEU A 152 7.23 -4.33 -8.59
C LEU A 152 7.63 -3.75 -7.23
N LEU A 153 6.72 -3.76 -6.26
CA LEU A 153 6.99 -3.30 -4.89
C LEU A 153 8.07 -4.15 -4.21
N GLU A 154 8.05 -5.47 -4.40
CA GLU A 154 9.10 -6.38 -3.92
C GLU A 154 10.46 -6.02 -4.52
N GLY A 155 10.52 -5.81 -5.84
CA GLY A 155 11.76 -5.40 -6.51
C GLY A 155 12.26 -4.02 -6.09
N LEU A 156 11.36 -3.12 -5.70
CA LEU A 156 11.73 -1.79 -5.21
C LEU A 156 12.38 -1.80 -3.83
N LYS A 157 12.32 -2.91 -3.06
CA LYS A 157 12.87 -2.97 -1.71
C LYS A 157 14.32 -2.51 -1.65
N SER A 158 15.19 -2.99 -2.53
CA SER A 158 16.61 -2.59 -2.58
C SER A 158 16.82 -1.08 -2.79
N HIS A 159 15.89 -0.42 -3.48
CA HIS A 159 15.94 1.02 -3.74
C HIS A 159 15.41 1.87 -2.58
N VAL A 160 14.51 1.31 -1.77
CA VAL A 160 13.81 2.02 -0.70
C VAL A 160 14.46 1.76 0.67
N LEU A 161 14.96 0.55 0.92
CA LEU A 161 15.56 0.14 2.21
C LEU A 161 16.65 1.10 2.71
N PRO A 162 17.63 1.55 1.88
CA PRO A 162 18.66 2.48 2.33
C PRO A 162 18.12 3.85 2.77
N ARG A 163 16.88 4.16 2.38
CA ARG A 163 16.20 5.42 2.68
C ARG A 163 15.26 5.28 3.87
N LEU A 164 15.03 4.09 4.41
CA LEU A 164 14.18 3.94 5.60
C LEU A 164 14.95 4.36 6.85
N SER A 165 14.24 4.96 7.80
CA SER A 165 14.81 5.28 9.12
C SER A 165 15.12 4.03 9.94
N ASP A 166 14.46 2.92 9.62
CA ASP A 166 14.67 1.60 10.20
C ASP A 166 14.64 0.55 9.08
N PRO A 167 15.78 0.34 8.39
CA PRO A 167 15.87 -0.60 7.27
C PRO A 167 15.62 -2.06 7.66
N GLU A 168 15.87 -2.43 8.90
CA GLU A 168 15.65 -3.79 9.40
C GLU A 168 14.21 -4.03 9.89
N GLY A 169 13.40 -2.96 9.98
CA GLY A 169 12.01 -3.03 10.45
C GLY A 169 11.88 -3.46 11.92
N LYS A 170 12.94 -3.33 12.71
CA LYS A 170 12.99 -3.79 14.11
C LYS A 170 12.46 -2.77 15.11
N GLY A 171 12.33 -1.52 14.70
CA GLY A 171 11.99 -0.38 15.55
C GLY A 171 10.48 -0.11 15.65
N THR A 172 9.61 -0.93 15.05
CA THR A 172 8.15 -0.85 15.26
C THR A 172 7.60 -2.24 15.52
N HIS A 173 7.00 -2.41 16.69
CA HIS A 173 6.36 -3.63 17.13
C HIS A 173 4.84 -3.49 17.02
N ARG A 174 4.19 -4.62 16.74
CA ARG A 174 2.74 -4.73 16.63
C ARG A 174 2.27 -5.87 17.52
N VAL A 175 1.35 -5.57 18.43
CA VAL A 175 0.68 -6.56 19.28
C VAL A 175 -0.78 -6.65 18.85
N LEU A 176 -1.27 -7.87 18.68
CA LEU A 176 -2.61 -8.16 18.18
C LEU A 176 -3.45 -8.84 19.24
N PHE A 177 -4.72 -8.46 19.29
CA PHE A 177 -5.71 -9.06 20.16
C PHE A 177 -6.98 -9.38 19.38
N SER A 178 -7.58 -10.52 19.71
CA SER A 178 -8.91 -10.91 19.24
C SER A 178 -9.93 -10.60 20.32
N THR A 179 -11.01 -9.91 19.97
CA THR A 179 -12.12 -9.62 20.89
C THR A 179 -13.46 -10.05 20.29
N PRO A 180 -14.32 -10.74 21.07
CA PRO A 180 -15.69 -11.04 20.66
C PRO A 180 -16.62 -9.83 20.77
N ILE A 181 -16.16 -8.74 21.37
CA ILE A 181 -16.98 -7.55 21.59
C ILE A 181 -17.05 -6.73 20.28
N PRO A 182 -18.25 -6.29 19.85
CA PRO A 182 -18.41 -5.36 18.74
C PRO A 182 -17.64 -4.05 18.96
N GLU A 183 -17.26 -3.39 17.87
CA GLU A 183 -16.47 -2.14 17.92
C GLU A 183 -17.09 -1.07 18.84
N SER A 184 -18.41 -0.91 18.80
CA SER A 184 -19.13 0.03 19.67
C SER A 184 -18.99 -0.27 21.16
N GLY A 185 -18.79 -1.53 21.55
CA GLY A 185 -18.65 -1.95 22.94
C GLY A 185 -17.24 -1.71 23.51
N VAL A 186 -16.21 -1.74 22.67
CA VAL A 186 -14.81 -1.48 23.08
C VAL A 186 -14.37 -0.04 22.83
N ALA A 187 -15.15 0.75 22.09
CA ALA A 187 -14.77 2.10 21.66
C ALA A 187 -14.37 3.03 22.82
N GLU A 188 -15.10 3.02 23.94
CA GLU A 188 -14.80 3.85 25.10
C GLU A 188 -13.45 3.47 25.73
N PHE A 189 -13.25 2.17 26.00
CA PHE A 189 -11.98 1.64 26.50
C PHE A 189 -10.81 2.00 25.57
N LEU A 190 -10.96 1.74 24.27
CA LEU A 190 -9.90 2.01 23.29
C LEU A 190 -9.60 3.51 23.16
N THR A 191 -10.60 4.37 23.31
CA THR A 191 -10.40 5.84 23.31
C THR A 191 -9.58 6.28 24.52
N THR A 192 -9.92 5.80 25.72
CA THR A 192 -9.16 6.09 26.94
C THR A 192 -7.74 5.52 26.87
N LEU A 193 -7.59 4.29 26.37
CA LEU A 193 -6.29 3.66 26.16
C LEU A 193 -5.45 4.46 25.17
N ALA A 194 -6.02 4.88 24.04
CA ALA A 194 -5.32 5.68 23.03
C ALA A 194 -4.77 6.98 23.63
N ALA A 195 -5.58 7.71 24.41
CA ALA A 195 -5.13 8.93 25.09
C ALA A 195 -4.01 8.67 26.12
N LYS A 196 -4.06 7.54 26.84
CA LYS A 196 -3.03 7.14 27.82
C LYS A 196 -1.69 6.82 27.14
N VAL A 197 -1.72 6.15 26.00
CA VAL A 197 -0.51 5.60 25.35
C VAL A 197 0.07 6.51 24.25
N GLU A 198 -0.70 7.49 23.77
CA GLU A 198 -0.27 8.47 22.76
C GLU A 198 1.04 9.21 23.15
N PRO A 199 1.23 9.69 24.41
CA PRO A 199 2.48 10.34 24.81
C PRO A 199 3.72 9.44 24.72
N LYS A 200 3.53 8.12 24.71
CA LYS A 200 4.57 7.11 24.54
C LYS A 200 4.77 6.71 23.07
N GLY A 201 4.03 7.33 22.15
CA GLY A 201 4.11 7.08 20.72
C GLY A 201 3.47 5.76 20.27
N VAL A 202 2.59 5.18 21.10
CA VAL A 202 1.82 3.97 20.75
C VAL A 202 0.52 4.38 20.06
N LYS A 203 0.16 3.67 18.99
CA LYS A 203 -1.11 3.81 18.28
C LYS A 203 -2.01 2.64 18.58
N VAL A 204 -3.27 2.93 18.85
CA VAL A 204 -4.33 1.94 19.07
C VAL A 204 -5.23 1.91 17.83
N GLY A 205 -5.55 0.73 17.33
CA GLY A 205 -6.49 0.53 16.22
C GLY A 205 -7.44 -0.63 16.49
N SER A 206 -8.66 -0.53 15.99
CA SER A 206 -9.64 -1.61 15.96
C SER A 206 -10.06 -1.85 14.52
N TYR A 207 -10.07 -3.11 14.10
CA TYR A 207 -10.39 -3.52 12.74
C TYR A 207 -11.50 -4.58 12.78
N PRO A 208 -12.74 -4.21 12.42
CA PRO A 208 -13.82 -5.18 12.31
C PRO A 208 -13.55 -6.14 11.16
N ARG A 209 -13.86 -7.42 11.37
CA ARG A 209 -13.63 -8.46 10.38
C ARG A 209 -14.96 -8.92 9.78
N TRP A 210 -15.21 -8.54 8.53
CA TRP A 210 -16.44 -8.94 7.83
C TRP A 210 -16.56 -10.46 7.73
N GLY A 211 -17.68 -10.99 8.22
CA GLY A 211 -17.96 -12.43 8.21
C GLY A 211 -17.21 -13.23 9.28
N LYS A 212 -16.57 -12.57 10.25
CA LYS A 212 -15.94 -13.21 11.41
C LYS A 212 -16.66 -12.76 12.69
N GLU A 213 -16.62 -13.62 13.71
CA GLU A 213 -17.25 -13.34 15.00
C GLU A 213 -16.43 -12.34 15.84
N ASN A 214 -15.11 -12.34 15.68
CA ASN A 214 -14.20 -11.54 16.48
C ASN A 214 -13.55 -10.40 15.69
N ASN A 215 -13.46 -9.24 16.34
CA ASN A 215 -12.72 -8.07 15.86
C ASN A 215 -11.25 -8.15 16.26
N THR A 216 -10.40 -7.42 15.54
CA THR A 216 -8.97 -7.36 15.82
C THR A 216 -8.59 -6.00 16.38
N VAL A 217 -8.08 -5.96 17.60
CA VAL A 217 -7.47 -4.77 18.20
C VAL A 217 -5.95 -4.85 18.02
N THR A 218 -5.32 -3.73 17.70
CA THR A 218 -3.89 -3.64 17.43
C THR A 218 -3.25 -2.50 18.22
N LEU A 219 -2.13 -2.79 18.88
CA LEU A 219 -1.21 -1.78 19.40
C LEU A 219 0.04 -1.73 18.54
N VAL A 220 0.47 -0.52 18.14
CA VAL A 220 1.68 -0.32 17.33
C VAL A 220 2.57 0.72 18.00
N GLY A 221 3.83 0.38 18.30
CA GLY A 221 4.76 1.27 18.99
C GLY A 221 6.21 0.81 18.85
N ARG A 222 7.16 1.63 19.33
CA ARG A 222 8.61 1.31 19.25
C ARG A 222 9.16 0.61 20.47
N ASP A 223 8.49 0.75 21.61
CA ASP A 223 8.90 0.21 22.91
C ASP A 223 8.15 -1.11 23.15
N LEU A 224 8.82 -2.24 22.90
CA LEU A 224 8.22 -3.56 23.06
C LEU A 224 7.85 -3.83 24.52
N ASP A 225 8.73 -3.53 25.47
CA ASP A 225 8.49 -3.80 26.89
C ASP A 225 7.27 -3.03 27.39
N TYR A 226 7.10 -1.78 26.93
CA TYR A 226 5.90 -1.01 27.24
C TYR A 226 4.64 -1.62 26.60
N LEU A 227 4.70 -2.06 25.34
CA LEU A 227 3.55 -2.74 24.70
C LEU A 227 3.18 -4.03 25.43
N GLU A 228 4.17 -4.82 25.84
CA GLU A 228 3.96 -6.05 26.62
C GLU A 228 3.33 -5.75 27.97
N SER A 229 3.71 -4.65 28.64
CA SER A 229 3.11 -4.23 29.90
C SER A 229 1.61 -3.88 29.81
N LEU A 230 1.11 -3.60 28.60
CA LEU A 230 -0.30 -3.27 28.35
C LEU A 230 -1.17 -4.50 28.04
N VAL A 231 -0.58 -5.68 27.82
CA VAL A 231 -1.31 -6.87 27.35
C VAL A 231 -2.45 -7.24 28.29
N GLU A 232 -2.19 -7.40 29.59
CA GLU A 232 -3.19 -7.81 30.57
C GLU A 232 -4.34 -6.78 30.69
N GLU A 233 -4.02 -5.48 30.67
CA GLU A 233 -5.01 -4.40 30.71
C GLU A 233 -5.91 -4.43 29.47
N VAL A 234 -5.33 -4.66 28.29
CA VAL A 234 -6.08 -4.73 27.04
C VAL A 234 -6.94 -5.97 26.98
N GLU A 235 -6.41 -7.14 27.33
CA GLU A 235 -7.17 -8.40 27.36
C GLU A 235 -8.40 -8.29 28.27
N ALA A 236 -8.23 -7.72 29.47
CA ALA A 236 -9.34 -7.47 30.39
C ALA A 236 -10.33 -6.44 29.85
N GLY A 237 -9.85 -5.32 29.31
CA GLY A 237 -10.67 -4.21 28.81
C GLY A 237 -11.53 -4.56 27.60
N ILE A 238 -11.06 -5.48 26.75
CA ILE A 238 -11.79 -5.93 25.55
C ILE A 238 -12.38 -7.34 25.68
N GLN A 239 -12.25 -7.98 26.85
CA GLN A 239 -12.60 -9.39 27.08
C GLN A 239 -12.06 -10.30 25.97
N GLY A 240 -10.80 -10.07 25.61
CA GLY A 240 -10.16 -10.71 24.47
C GLY A 240 -8.89 -11.43 24.87
N MET A 241 -8.16 -11.89 23.86
CA MET A 241 -6.88 -12.59 24.04
C MET A 241 -5.88 -12.14 22.99
N ARG A 242 -4.60 -12.11 23.36
CA ARG A 242 -3.50 -11.90 22.43
C ARG A 242 -3.45 -13.01 21.38
N VAL A 243 -3.17 -12.63 20.13
CA VAL A 243 -2.99 -13.55 19.00
C VAL A 243 -1.69 -13.23 18.25
N THR A 244 -1.11 -14.21 17.57
CA THR A 244 0.11 -14.00 16.76
C THR A 244 -0.22 -13.64 15.32
N ALA A 245 -1.33 -14.16 14.81
CA ALA A 245 -1.93 -13.80 13.54
C ALA A 245 -3.45 -13.66 13.69
N GLU A 246 -4.06 -12.92 12.77
CA GLU A 246 -5.51 -12.73 12.73
C GLU A 246 -6.26 -14.08 12.55
N SER A 247 -5.62 -15.09 11.94
CA SER A 247 -6.18 -16.42 11.71
C SER A 247 -6.19 -17.35 12.93
N ASP A 248 -5.52 -17.01 14.03
CA ASP A 248 -5.25 -17.97 15.13
C ASP A 248 -6.49 -18.36 15.94
N THR A 249 -7.61 -17.65 15.75
CA THR A 249 -8.89 -17.95 16.41
C THR A 249 -9.89 -18.69 15.52
N GLU A 250 -9.44 -19.18 14.35
CA GLU A 250 -10.32 -19.66 13.26
C GLU A 250 -10.37 -21.17 13.03
N GLU A 251 -9.93 -22.02 13.96
CA GLU A 251 -10.02 -23.48 13.73
C GLU A 251 -11.41 -24.06 14.06
N ASP A 252 -12.28 -24.11 13.04
CA ASP A 252 -13.46 -25.00 13.01
C ASP A 252 -12.99 -26.46 12.83
N PRO A 253 -13.27 -27.40 13.77
CA PRO A 253 -12.87 -28.80 13.69
C PRO A 253 -13.33 -29.52 12.41
N LYS A 254 -14.30 -28.96 11.68
CA LYS A 254 -14.79 -29.51 10.40
C LYS A 254 -13.91 -29.17 9.20
N GLN A 255 -13.14 -28.08 9.24
CA GLN A 255 -12.20 -27.73 8.16
C GLN A 255 -10.89 -28.52 8.26
N ILE A 256 -10.40 -28.79 9.48
CA ILE A 256 -9.23 -29.64 9.72
C ILE A 256 -9.45 -31.06 9.19
N LYS A 257 -10.66 -31.62 9.37
CA LYS A 257 -10.97 -32.95 8.80
C LYS A 257 -11.04 -32.92 7.28
N LYS A 258 -11.53 -31.85 6.65
CA LYS A 258 -11.60 -31.77 5.18
C LYS A 258 -10.21 -31.63 4.55
N GLN A 259 -9.35 -30.80 5.15
CA GLN A 259 -7.95 -30.63 4.74
C GLN A 259 -7.15 -31.94 4.94
N ALA A 260 -7.31 -32.60 6.09
CA ALA A 260 -6.61 -33.85 6.39
C ALA A 260 -7.08 -35.04 5.52
N THR A 261 -8.35 -35.06 5.10
CA THR A 261 -8.85 -36.11 4.19
C THR A 261 -8.44 -35.82 2.74
N GLU A 262 -8.42 -34.56 2.30
CA GLU A 262 -7.99 -34.15 0.96
C GLU A 262 -6.47 -34.28 0.74
N ASP A 263 -5.66 -34.09 1.80
CA ASP A 263 -4.20 -34.29 1.73
C ASP A 263 -3.82 -35.78 1.81
N ALA A 264 -4.58 -36.60 2.57
CA ALA A 264 -4.40 -38.05 2.60
C ALA A 264 -4.77 -38.73 1.27
N ASP A 265 -5.81 -38.26 0.57
CA ASP A 265 -6.19 -38.78 -0.75
C ASP A 265 -5.18 -38.39 -1.84
N LYS A 266 -4.52 -37.24 -1.73
CA LYS A 266 -3.48 -36.81 -2.68
C LYS A 266 -2.16 -37.57 -2.51
N ASP A 267 -1.78 -37.92 -1.28
CA ASP A 267 -0.59 -38.74 -1.05
C ASP A 267 -0.81 -40.21 -1.41
N THR A 268 -2.04 -40.72 -1.25
CA THR A 268 -2.38 -42.08 -1.71
C THR A 268 -2.42 -42.16 -3.23
N ALA A 269 -2.95 -41.15 -3.92
CA ALA A 269 -2.98 -41.10 -5.39
C ALA A 269 -1.59 -40.94 -6.03
N LYS A 270 -0.65 -40.24 -5.37
CA LYS A 270 0.74 -40.15 -5.83
C LYS A 270 1.55 -41.42 -5.64
N GLN A 271 1.24 -42.23 -4.62
CA GLN A 271 1.93 -43.50 -4.39
C GLN A 271 1.46 -44.63 -5.33
N VAL A 272 0.23 -44.58 -5.84
CA VAL A 272 -0.28 -45.59 -6.79
C VAL A 272 0.20 -45.34 -8.22
N ALA A 273 0.53 -44.09 -8.60
CA ALA A 273 1.03 -43.75 -9.92
C ALA A 273 2.55 -43.96 -10.12
N GLN A 274 3.27 -44.38 -9.08
CA GLN A 274 4.72 -44.67 -9.12
C GLN A 274 5.03 -46.07 -8.58
N LYS A 275 4.55 -47.10 -9.27
CA LYS A 275 5.19 -48.43 -9.32
C LYS A 275 4.74 -49.13 -10.61
N PRO A 276 5.65 -49.91 -11.23
CA PRO A 276 6.02 -49.83 -12.65
C PRO A 276 4.93 -50.23 -13.64
#